data_AF-A0A7W5B7I7-F1
#
_entry.id   AF-A0A7W5B7I7-F1
#
_cell.length_a   1.000
_cell.length_b   1.000
_cell.length_c   1.000
_cell.angle_alpha   90.00
_cell.angle_beta   90.00
_cell.angle_gamma   90.00
#
_symmetry.space_group_name_H-M   'P 1'
#
loop_
_entity.id
_entity.type
_entity.pdbx_description
1 polymer ?
#
loop_
_entity_poly.entity_id
_entity_poly.type
_entity_poly.pdbx_seq_one_letter_code
_entity_poly.pdbx_strand_id
1 'polypeptide(L)'
;MSAADFDSHNYSKRLVAVGFSAEQANLQAEVTGEVMKEVAVLSQAVEAQQDKGRDQRQWLEATVNQAVRILNDKIDRVASELNVKIDRVASELNAKIDRVAAELDAKIDRVAAELDAKIDCVATELDAKIDRIAAELNAKIEQVAAELDAKIDRVAAELNAKIDCVAAELRQELGEKIEAAKWSNIRWTLAIVSTVCSIQTGVVLAVLRYAH
;
A
#
# COMPACT_ATOMS: atom_id res chain seq x y z
N MET A 1 -68.93 -27.74 73.17
CA MET A 1 -69.01 -29.10 73.74
C MET A 1 -68.16 -29.96 72.82
N SER A 2 -67.06 -30.53 73.33
CA SER A 2 -66.43 -31.60 72.57
C SER A 2 -67.48 -32.71 72.43
N ALA A 3 -67.62 -33.31 71.25
CA ALA A 3 -68.56 -34.40 71.07
C ALA A 3 -68.19 -35.64 71.93
N ALA A 4 -67.01 -35.63 72.57
CA ALA A 4 -66.55 -36.64 73.52
C ALA A 4 -67.23 -36.56 74.91
N ASP A 5 -67.90 -35.44 75.24
CA ASP A 5 -68.51 -35.22 76.56
C ASP A 5 -70.06 -35.24 76.54
N PHE A 6 -70.67 -35.92 75.57
CA PHE A 6 -72.13 -36.00 75.49
C PHE A 6 -72.70 -36.91 76.61
N ASP A 7 -73.29 -36.30 77.62
CA ASP A 7 -73.98 -37.01 78.72
C ASP A 7 -75.41 -37.41 78.32
N SER A 8 -75.54 -38.64 77.81
CA SER A 8 -76.82 -39.24 77.41
C SER A 8 -77.82 -39.34 78.58
N HIS A 9 -77.34 -39.55 79.81
CA HIS A 9 -78.19 -39.69 81.00
C HIS A 9 -78.84 -38.36 81.41
N ASN A 10 -78.06 -37.28 81.42
CA ASN A 10 -78.58 -35.95 81.71
C ASN A 10 -79.45 -35.41 80.56
N TYR A 11 -79.11 -35.75 79.31
CA TYR A 11 -79.92 -35.41 78.14
C TYR A 11 -81.29 -36.10 78.16
N SER A 12 -81.34 -37.41 78.47
CA SER A 12 -82.61 -38.14 78.64
C SER A 12 -83.49 -37.56 79.75
N LYS A 13 -82.92 -37.24 80.92
CA LYS A 13 -83.65 -36.58 82.03
C LYS A 13 -84.30 -35.26 81.60
N ARG A 14 -83.59 -34.47 80.79
CA ARG A 14 -84.13 -33.22 80.25
C ARG A 14 -85.27 -33.46 79.27
N LEU A 15 -85.20 -34.48 78.41
CA LEU A 15 -86.27 -34.82 77.47
C LEU A 15 -87.57 -35.25 78.18
N VAL A 16 -87.46 -36.07 79.24
CA VAL A 16 -88.60 -36.45 80.08
C VAL A 16 -89.25 -35.22 80.73
N ALA A 17 -88.46 -34.25 81.17
CA ALA A 17 -88.96 -33.02 81.78
C ALA A 17 -89.75 -32.11 80.81
N VAL A 18 -89.58 -32.27 79.49
CA VAL A 18 -90.33 -31.52 78.45
C VAL A 18 -91.49 -32.35 77.86
N GLY A 19 -91.82 -33.50 78.44
CA GLY A 19 -93.04 -34.26 78.13
C GLY A 19 -92.88 -35.46 77.20
N PHE A 20 -91.66 -35.90 76.90
CA PHE A 20 -91.41 -37.18 76.22
C PHE A 20 -91.62 -38.37 77.18
N SER A 21 -92.05 -39.52 76.66
CA SER A 21 -92.07 -40.75 77.46
C SER A 21 -90.64 -41.19 77.79
N ALA A 22 -90.44 -41.92 78.90
CA ALA A 22 -89.12 -42.38 79.31
C ALA A 22 -88.41 -43.24 78.24
N GLU A 23 -89.18 -44.05 77.50
CA GLU A 23 -88.65 -44.87 76.39
C GLU A 23 -88.22 -44.00 75.20
N GLN A 24 -89.03 -43.01 74.82
CA GLN A 24 -88.70 -42.09 73.72
C GLN A 24 -87.50 -41.19 74.06
N ALA A 25 -87.43 -40.72 75.31
CA ALA A 25 -86.32 -39.91 75.81
C ALA A 25 -85.00 -40.68 75.83
N ASN A 26 -85.01 -41.96 76.25
CA ASN A 26 -83.84 -42.82 76.22
C ASN A 26 -83.38 -43.14 74.80
N LEU A 27 -84.30 -43.52 73.90
CA LEU A 27 -83.96 -43.83 72.51
C LEU A 27 -83.37 -42.60 71.79
N GLN A 28 -83.95 -41.43 71.99
CA GLN A 28 -83.43 -40.19 71.41
C GLN A 28 -82.05 -39.83 71.98
N ALA A 29 -81.82 -40.06 73.28
CA ALA A 29 -80.53 -39.84 73.91
C ALA A 29 -79.44 -40.83 73.47
N GLU A 30 -79.83 -42.06 73.12
CA GLU A 30 -78.95 -43.08 72.56
C GLU A 30 -78.53 -42.72 71.12
N VAL A 31 -79.50 -42.45 70.24
CA VAL A 31 -79.25 -42.03 68.85
C VAL A 31 -78.42 -40.75 68.79
N THR A 32 -78.74 -39.75 69.63
CA THR A 32 -77.96 -38.51 69.68
C THR A 32 -76.54 -38.76 70.21
N GLY A 33 -76.37 -39.69 71.15
CA GLY A 33 -75.05 -40.10 71.64
C GLY A 33 -74.22 -40.82 70.59
N GLU A 34 -74.84 -41.66 69.76
CA GLU A 34 -74.19 -42.33 68.63
C GLU A 34 -73.77 -41.34 67.53
N VAL A 35 -74.66 -40.43 67.13
CA VAL A 35 -74.36 -39.36 66.18
C VAL A 35 -73.22 -38.46 66.71
N MET A 36 -73.21 -38.11 67.98
CA MET A 36 -72.11 -37.33 68.57
C MET A 36 -70.78 -38.10 68.53
N LYS A 37 -70.77 -39.41 68.78
CA LYS A 37 -69.55 -40.23 68.63
C LYS A 37 -69.05 -40.23 67.19
N GLU A 38 -69.93 -40.41 66.21
CA GLU A 38 -69.55 -40.35 64.80
C GLU A 38 -69.04 -38.96 64.39
N VAL A 39 -69.69 -37.89 64.83
CA VAL A 39 -69.22 -36.52 64.61
C VAL A 39 -67.85 -36.28 65.24
N ALA A 40 -67.58 -36.81 66.44
CA ALA A 40 -66.26 -36.73 67.07
C ALA A 40 -65.18 -37.42 66.22
N VAL A 41 -65.46 -38.63 65.73
CA VAL A 41 -64.55 -39.40 64.87
C VAL A 41 -64.32 -38.69 63.54
N LEU A 42 -65.38 -38.13 62.92
CA LEU A 42 -65.27 -37.37 61.68
C LEU A 42 -64.48 -36.06 61.88
N SER A 43 -64.69 -35.35 62.99
CA SER A 43 -63.88 -34.16 63.32
C SER A 43 -62.41 -34.50 63.47
N GLN A 44 -62.07 -35.57 64.19
CA GLN A 44 -60.69 -36.06 64.31
C GLN A 44 -60.11 -36.47 62.94
N ALA A 45 -60.91 -37.13 62.09
CA ALA A 45 -60.48 -37.51 60.75
C ALA A 45 -60.24 -36.29 59.85
N VAL A 46 -61.07 -35.25 59.94
CA VAL A 46 -60.90 -33.99 59.19
C VAL A 46 -59.66 -33.24 59.66
N GLU A 47 -59.43 -33.13 60.97
CA GLU A 47 -58.22 -32.52 61.54
C GLU A 47 -56.97 -33.26 61.07
N ALA A 48 -56.97 -34.60 61.14
CA ALA A 48 -55.86 -35.42 60.65
C ALA A 48 -55.61 -35.24 59.13
N GLN A 49 -56.65 -35.05 58.32
CA GLN A 49 -56.50 -34.75 56.89
C GLN A 49 -55.95 -33.34 56.65
N GLN A 50 -56.38 -32.36 57.44
CA GLN A 50 -55.87 -30.99 57.37
C GLN A 50 -54.39 -30.92 57.76
N ASP A 51 -53.98 -31.63 58.80
CA ASP A 51 -52.58 -31.71 59.21
C ASP A 51 -51.72 -32.39 58.14
N LYS A 52 -52.18 -33.52 57.57
CA LYS A 52 -51.52 -34.14 56.41
C LYS A 52 -51.37 -33.17 55.24
N GLY A 53 -52.41 -32.40 54.92
CA GLY A 53 -52.36 -31.38 53.87
C GLY A 53 -51.47 -30.18 54.21
N ARG A 54 -51.27 -29.86 55.50
CA ARG A 54 -50.31 -28.84 55.95
C ARG A 54 -48.88 -29.36 55.78
N ASP A 55 -48.61 -30.58 56.22
CA ASP A 55 -47.29 -31.20 56.13
C ASP A 55 -46.85 -31.39 54.67
N GLN A 56 -47.76 -31.86 53.80
CA GLN A 56 -47.51 -31.97 52.36
C GLN A 56 -47.15 -30.63 51.72
N ARG A 57 -47.87 -29.54 52.09
CA ARG A 57 -47.58 -28.20 51.59
C ARG A 57 -46.22 -27.69 52.06
N GLN A 58 -45.90 -27.87 53.33
CA GLN A 58 -44.60 -27.48 53.89
C GLN A 58 -43.44 -28.23 53.22
N TRP A 59 -43.59 -29.54 53.03
CA TRP A 59 -42.60 -30.35 52.33
C TRP A 59 -42.41 -29.90 50.87
N LEU A 60 -43.51 -29.63 50.17
CA LEU A 60 -43.46 -29.16 48.78
C LEU A 60 -42.78 -27.80 48.69
N GLU A 61 -43.15 -26.85 49.55
CA GLU A 61 -42.55 -25.52 49.61
C GLU A 61 -41.05 -25.60 49.91
N ALA A 62 -40.64 -26.41 50.88
CA ALA A 62 -39.23 -26.63 51.19
C ALA A 62 -38.47 -27.22 49.99
N THR A 63 -39.06 -28.21 49.31
CA THR A 63 -38.45 -28.86 48.15
C THR A 63 -38.32 -27.91 46.96
N VAL A 64 -39.36 -27.12 46.68
CA VAL A 64 -39.34 -26.11 45.62
C VAL A 64 -38.30 -25.02 45.92
N ASN A 65 -38.28 -24.50 47.15
CA ASN A 65 -37.30 -23.49 47.56
C ASN A 65 -35.86 -24.02 47.44
N GLN A 66 -35.63 -25.29 47.78
CA GLN A 66 -34.33 -25.92 47.60
C GLN A 66 -33.96 -26.06 46.12
N ALA A 67 -34.90 -26.48 45.27
CA ALA A 67 -34.68 -26.60 43.83
C ALA A 67 -34.36 -25.24 43.19
N VAL A 68 -35.08 -24.18 43.57
CA VAL A 68 -34.84 -22.80 43.10
C VAL A 68 -33.44 -22.33 43.50
N ARG A 69 -33.01 -22.56 44.75
CA ARG A 69 -31.65 -22.22 45.19
C ARG A 69 -30.58 -22.92 44.36
N ILE A 70 -30.73 -24.24 44.17
CA ILE A 70 -29.78 -25.02 43.36
C ILE A 70 -29.74 -24.52 41.91
N LEU A 71 -30.88 -24.15 41.33
CA LEU A 71 -30.95 -23.62 39.97
C LEU A 71 -30.28 -22.25 39.86
N ASN A 72 -30.51 -21.35 40.81
CA ASN A 72 -29.84 -20.05 40.84
C ASN A 72 -28.33 -20.21 40.96
N ASP A 73 -27.85 -21.07 41.88
CA ASP A 73 -26.42 -21.35 42.04
C ASP A 73 -25.80 -21.91 40.75
N LYS A 74 -26.54 -22.75 40.00
CA LYS A 74 -26.09 -23.27 38.70
C LYS A 74 -26.04 -22.18 37.63
N ILE A 75 -27.05 -21.31 37.58
CA ILE A 75 -27.10 -20.17 36.65
C ILE A 75 -25.91 -19.25 36.91
N ASP A 76 -25.65 -18.89 38.17
CA ASP A 76 -24.54 -18.01 38.53
C ASP A 76 -23.18 -18.61 38.16
N ARG A 77 -23.00 -19.92 38.39
CA ARG A 77 -21.78 -20.63 37.96
C ARG A 77 -21.60 -20.60 36.45
N VAL A 78 -22.65 -20.93 35.69
CA VAL A 78 -22.59 -20.92 34.22
C VAL A 78 -22.31 -19.52 33.69
N ALA A 79 -22.96 -18.48 34.25
CA ALA A 79 -22.72 -17.10 33.87
C ALA A 79 -21.26 -16.68 34.14
N SER A 80 -20.71 -17.05 35.30
CA SER A 80 -19.31 -16.79 35.64
C SER A 80 -18.34 -17.50 34.69
N GLU A 81 -18.57 -18.79 34.40
CA GLU A 81 -17.75 -19.55 33.46
C GLU A 81 -17.79 -18.98 32.04
N LEU A 82 -18.96 -18.51 31.60
CA LEU A 82 -19.12 -17.88 30.28
C LEU A 82 -18.38 -16.55 30.22
N ASN A 83 -18.46 -15.71 31.25
CA ASN A 83 -17.72 -14.45 31.30
C ASN A 83 -16.21 -14.69 31.20
N VAL A 84 -15.67 -15.65 31.96
CA VAL A 84 -14.25 -16.00 31.89
C VAL A 84 -13.86 -16.49 30.48
N LYS A 85 -14.71 -17.29 29.83
CA LYS A 85 -14.48 -17.75 28.45
C LYS A 85 -14.51 -16.60 27.45
N ILE A 86 -15.46 -15.67 27.60
CA ILE A 86 -15.57 -14.48 26.74
C ILE A 86 -14.32 -13.61 26.89
N ASP A 87 -13.90 -13.31 28.12
CA ASP A 87 -12.71 -12.50 28.39
C ASP A 87 -11.45 -13.15 27.80
N ARG A 88 -11.32 -14.48 27.94
CA ARG A 88 -10.22 -15.23 27.34
C ARG A 88 -10.22 -15.13 25.82
N VAL A 89 -11.38 -15.35 25.18
CA VAL A 89 -11.49 -15.26 23.71
C VAL A 89 -11.19 -13.84 23.23
N ALA A 90 -11.68 -12.81 23.92
CA ALA A 90 -11.39 -11.42 23.61
C ALA A 90 -9.88 -11.12 23.69
N SER A 91 -9.22 -11.59 24.76
CA SER A 91 -7.77 -11.45 24.90
C SER A 91 -6.98 -12.19 23.81
N GLU A 92 -7.39 -13.40 23.45
CA GLU A 92 -6.76 -14.18 22.38
C GLU A 92 -6.95 -13.52 21.00
N LEU A 93 -8.11 -12.90 20.74
CA LEU A 93 -8.38 -12.15 19.52
C LEU A 93 -7.54 -10.87 19.44
N ASN A 94 -7.46 -10.09 20.52
CA ASN A 94 -6.62 -8.89 20.57
C ASN A 94 -5.14 -9.24 20.31
N ALA A 95 -4.61 -10.28 20.95
CA ALA A 95 -3.25 -10.72 20.71
C ALA A 95 -3.00 -11.16 19.25
N LYS A 96 -3.99 -11.79 18.60
CA LYS A 96 -3.91 -12.12 17.17
C LYS A 96 -3.93 -10.87 16.29
N ILE A 97 -4.76 -9.88 16.61
CA ILE A 97 -4.82 -8.60 15.90
C ILE A 97 -3.48 -7.89 15.99
N ASP A 98 -2.92 -7.76 17.20
CA ASP A 98 -1.62 -7.10 17.43
C ASP A 98 -0.50 -7.79 16.64
N ARG A 99 -0.49 -9.13 16.62
CA ARG A 99 0.47 -9.91 15.84
C ARG A 99 0.34 -9.64 14.35
N VAL A 100 -0.88 -9.66 13.81
CA VAL A 100 -1.13 -9.39 12.39
C VAL A 100 -0.73 -7.97 12.02
N ALA A 101 -1.00 -6.98 12.88
CA ALA A 101 -0.57 -5.61 12.69
C ALA A 101 0.96 -5.50 12.59
N ALA A 102 1.69 -6.10 13.55
CA ALA A 102 3.15 -6.11 13.53
C ALA A 102 3.73 -6.84 12.31
N GLU A 103 3.11 -7.95 11.86
CA GLU A 103 3.51 -8.66 10.65
C GLU A 103 3.25 -7.83 9.37
N LEU A 104 2.21 -7.00 9.35
CA LEU A 104 1.93 -6.08 8.24
C LEU A 104 2.91 -4.92 8.21
N ASP A 105 3.20 -4.30 9.34
CA ASP A 105 4.18 -3.21 9.44
C ASP A 105 5.56 -3.68 8.96
N ALA A 106 6.02 -4.85 9.42
CA ALA A 106 7.28 -5.43 8.98
C ALA A 106 7.31 -5.74 7.47
N LYS A 107 6.16 -6.12 6.88
CA LYS A 107 6.06 -6.32 5.42
C LYS A 107 6.14 -4.99 4.67
N ILE A 108 5.51 -3.94 5.19
CA ILE A 108 5.56 -2.59 4.60
C ILE A 108 7.00 -2.08 4.61
N ASP A 109 7.69 -2.16 5.75
CA ASP A 109 9.08 -1.72 5.89
C ASP A 109 10.01 -2.44 4.90
N ARG A 110 9.84 -3.76 4.77
CA ARG A 110 10.62 -4.55 3.80
C ARG A 110 10.34 -4.13 2.36
N VAL A 111 9.08 -3.91 1.99
CA VAL A 111 8.72 -3.45 0.63
C VAL A 111 9.29 -2.05 0.36
N ALA A 112 9.25 -1.15 1.34
CA ALA A 112 9.87 0.17 1.22
C ALA A 112 11.38 0.07 0.98
N ALA A 113 12.09 -0.74 1.78
CA ALA A 113 13.53 -0.95 1.59
C ALA A 113 13.88 -1.60 0.23
N GLU A 114 13.06 -2.55 -0.24
CA GLU A 114 13.24 -3.15 -1.58
C GLU A 114 13.00 -2.13 -2.71
N LEU A 115 12.07 -1.20 -2.54
CA LEU A 115 11.82 -0.13 -3.51
C LEU A 115 12.96 0.89 -3.52
N ASP A 116 13.44 1.32 -2.36
CA ASP A 116 14.57 2.24 -2.25
C ASP A 116 15.82 1.65 -2.93
N ALA A 117 16.13 0.38 -2.65
CA ALA A 117 17.26 -0.31 -3.29
C ALA A 117 17.11 -0.41 -4.83
N LYS A 118 15.88 -0.58 -5.33
CA LYS A 118 15.62 -0.57 -6.78
C LYS A 118 15.80 0.81 -7.38
N ILE A 119 15.36 1.86 -6.69
CA ILE A 119 15.54 3.26 -7.12
C ILE A 119 17.03 3.57 -7.22
N ASP A 120 17.83 3.23 -6.19
CA ASP A 120 19.28 3.45 -6.19
C ASP A 120 19.99 2.70 -7.32
N CYS A 121 19.59 1.46 -7.59
CA CYS A 121 20.11 0.67 -8.69
C CYS A 121 19.82 1.32 -10.05
N VAL A 122 18.57 1.76 -10.27
CA VAL A 122 18.17 2.46 -11.50
C VAL A 122 18.91 3.79 -11.66
N ALA A 123 19.08 4.56 -10.58
CA ALA A 123 19.84 5.81 -10.61
C ALA A 123 21.29 5.56 -11.04
N THR A 124 21.95 4.56 -10.44
CA THR A 124 23.32 4.17 -10.78
C THR A 124 23.44 3.72 -12.25
N GLU A 125 22.46 2.94 -12.74
CA GLU A 125 22.44 2.50 -14.14
C GLU A 125 22.26 3.68 -15.11
N LEU A 126 21.42 4.66 -14.76
CA LEU A 126 21.22 5.87 -15.56
C LEU A 126 22.47 6.74 -15.59
N ASP A 127 23.13 6.96 -14.45
CA ASP A 127 24.39 7.70 -14.39
C ASP A 127 25.46 7.04 -15.28
N ALA A 128 25.62 5.72 -15.19
CA ALA A 128 26.56 4.99 -16.03
C ALA A 128 26.22 5.10 -17.54
N LYS A 129 24.93 5.11 -17.90
CA LYS A 129 24.49 5.33 -19.30
C LYS A 129 24.80 6.76 -19.75
N ILE A 130 24.57 7.76 -18.90
CA ILE A 130 24.89 9.17 -19.20
C ILE A 130 26.39 9.33 -19.44
N ASP A 131 27.23 8.79 -18.55
CA ASP A 131 28.69 8.86 -18.68
C ASP A 131 29.17 8.20 -19.98
N ARG A 132 28.60 7.04 -20.33
CA ARG A 132 28.91 6.36 -21.58
C ARG A 132 28.54 7.20 -22.80
N ILE A 133 27.33 7.77 -22.81
CA ILE A 133 26.89 8.64 -23.92
C ILE A 133 27.78 9.88 -24.02
N ALA A 134 28.16 10.49 -22.90
CA ALA A 134 29.06 11.63 -22.88
C ALA A 134 30.44 11.29 -23.47
N ALA A 135 31.00 10.13 -23.10
CA ALA A 135 32.27 9.65 -23.67
C ALA A 135 32.16 9.37 -25.17
N GLU A 136 31.08 8.73 -25.63
CA GLU A 136 30.83 8.47 -27.05
C GLU A 136 30.67 9.76 -27.86
N LEU A 137 30.00 10.78 -27.30
CA LEU A 137 29.87 12.10 -27.93
C LEU A 137 31.20 12.84 -28.01
N ASN A 138 32.00 12.84 -26.93
CA ASN A 138 33.33 13.46 -26.94
C ASN A 138 34.24 12.82 -28.00
N ALA A 139 34.26 11.49 -28.08
CA ALA A 139 35.04 10.79 -29.11
C ALA A 139 34.60 11.16 -30.54
N LYS A 140 33.29 11.31 -30.78
CA LYS A 140 32.77 11.78 -32.08
C LYS A 140 33.18 13.22 -32.38
N ILE A 141 33.15 14.10 -31.39
CA ILE A 141 33.59 15.50 -31.54
C ILE A 141 35.07 15.54 -31.92
N GLU A 142 35.92 14.78 -31.22
CA GLU A 142 37.36 14.69 -31.51
C GLU A 142 37.62 14.15 -32.93
N GLN A 143 36.89 13.11 -33.34
CA GLN A 143 36.99 12.58 -34.70
C GLN A 143 36.62 13.64 -35.75
N VAL A 144 35.50 14.33 -35.56
CA VAL A 144 35.04 15.38 -36.49
C VAL A 144 36.04 16.54 -36.53
N ALA A 145 36.60 16.93 -35.39
CA ALA A 145 37.64 17.96 -35.33
C ALA A 145 38.87 17.56 -36.16
N ALA A 146 39.39 16.34 -35.96
CA ALA A 146 40.52 15.83 -36.73
C ALA A 146 40.25 15.73 -38.24
N GLU A 147 39.03 15.31 -38.62
CA GLU A 147 38.61 15.30 -40.03
C GLU A 147 38.54 16.70 -40.65
N LEU A 148 38.11 17.70 -39.88
CA LEU A 148 38.08 19.10 -40.32
C LEU A 148 39.49 19.68 -40.45
N ASP A 149 40.37 19.45 -39.47
CA ASP A 149 41.77 19.88 -39.54
C ASP A 149 42.46 19.30 -40.79
N ALA A 150 42.29 18.00 -41.04
CA ALA A 150 42.85 17.36 -42.23
C ALA A 150 42.30 17.93 -43.55
N LYS A 151 41.02 18.34 -43.58
CA LYS A 151 40.43 19.03 -44.73
C LYS A 151 41.00 20.43 -44.91
N ILE A 152 41.19 21.18 -43.82
CA ILE A 152 41.79 22.51 -43.85
C ILE A 152 43.22 22.43 -44.39
N ASP A 153 44.03 21.49 -43.90
CA ASP A 153 45.41 21.29 -44.36
C ASP A 153 45.46 20.95 -45.85
N ARG A 154 44.56 20.08 -46.33
CA ARG A 154 44.46 19.74 -47.76
C ARG A 154 44.12 20.97 -48.60
N VAL A 155 43.11 21.74 -48.19
CA VAL A 155 42.70 22.96 -48.90
C VAL A 155 43.84 23.99 -48.91
N ALA A 156 44.55 24.16 -47.80
CA ALA A 156 45.70 25.07 -47.71
C ALA A 156 46.82 24.64 -48.68
N ALA A 157 47.14 23.34 -48.74
CA ALA A 157 48.14 22.81 -49.66
C ALA A 157 47.73 23.01 -51.14
N GLU A 158 46.47 22.73 -51.48
CA GLU A 158 45.93 22.95 -52.83
C GLU A 158 45.97 24.44 -53.24
N LEU A 159 45.65 25.35 -52.32
CA LEU A 159 45.73 26.79 -52.57
C LEU A 159 47.18 27.25 -52.75
N ASN A 160 48.11 26.80 -51.93
CA ASN A 160 49.53 27.12 -52.09
C ASN A 160 50.07 26.62 -53.43
N ALA A 161 49.75 25.39 -53.84
CA ALA A 161 50.15 24.86 -55.14
C ALA A 161 49.59 25.69 -56.32
N LYS A 162 48.34 26.16 -56.21
CA LYS A 162 47.75 27.06 -57.21
C LYS A 162 48.46 28.42 -57.24
N ILE A 163 48.79 28.98 -56.08
CA ILE A 163 49.55 30.24 -55.98
C ILE A 163 50.92 30.09 -56.63
N ASP A 164 51.63 29.00 -56.35
CA ASP A 164 52.95 28.72 -56.93
C ASP A 164 52.87 28.56 -58.46
N CYS A 165 51.85 27.87 -58.96
CA CYS A 165 51.61 27.73 -60.40
C CYS A 165 51.39 29.09 -61.07
N VAL A 166 50.47 29.90 -60.53
CA VAL A 166 50.18 31.26 -61.04
C VAL A 166 51.43 32.15 -60.97
N ALA A 167 52.21 32.05 -59.89
CA ALA A 167 53.46 32.80 -59.74
C ALA A 167 54.51 32.38 -60.79
N ALA A 168 54.59 31.10 -61.13
CA ALA A 168 55.48 30.59 -62.17
C ALA A 168 55.04 31.06 -63.57
N GLU A 169 53.75 30.96 -63.88
CA GLU A 169 53.16 31.45 -65.13
C GLU A 169 53.43 32.95 -65.32
N LEU A 170 53.17 33.77 -64.29
CA LEU A 170 53.44 35.20 -64.34
C LEU A 170 54.92 35.52 -64.53
N ARG A 171 55.83 34.77 -63.89
CA ARG A 171 57.29 34.94 -64.09
C ARG A 171 57.69 34.61 -65.53
N GLN A 172 57.13 33.55 -66.11
CA GLN A 172 57.39 33.16 -67.49
C GLN A 172 56.90 34.25 -68.45
N GLU A 173 55.64 34.70 -68.31
CA GLU A 173 55.08 35.76 -69.17
C GLU A 173 55.88 37.06 -69.11
N LEU A 174 56.31 37.46 -67.90
CA LEU A 174 57.17 38.64 -67.74
C LEU A 174 58.54 38.43 -68.38
N GLY A 175 59.13 37.25 -68.24
CA GLY A 175 60.39 36.89 -68.89
C GLY A 175 60.31 36.98 -70.42
N GLU A 176 59.26 36.40 -71.00
CA GLU A 176 59.01 36.46 -72.45
C GLU A 176 58.82 37.89 -72.94
N LYS A 177 58.06 38.72 -72.21
CA LYS A 177 57.88 40.15 -72.54
C LYS A 177 59.19 40.94 -72.45
N ILE A 178 60.04 40.66 -71.46
CA ILE A 178 61.35 41.30 -71.32
C ILE A 178 62.27 40.91 -72.48
N GLU A 179 62.33 39.63 -72.86
CA GLU A 179 63.14 39.19 -74.00
C GLU A 179 62.63 39.79 -75.31
N ALA A 180 61.32 39.81 -75.55
CA ALA A 180 60.73 40.48 -76.71
C ALA A 180 61.11 41.97 -76.76
N ALA A 181 61.08 42.67 -75.62
CA ALA A 181 61.51 44.06 -75.52
C ALA A 181 63.01 44.24 -75.81
N LYS A 182 63.87 43.34 -75.30
CA LYS A 182 65.32 43.34 -75.60
C LYS A 182 65.58 43.18 -77.09
N TRP A 183 64.98 42.17 -77.74
CA TRP A 183 65.14 41.93 -79.18
C TRP A 183 64.60 43.09 -80.01
N SER A 184 63.47 43.68 -79.63
CA SER A 184 62.95 44.89 -80.26
C SER A 184 63.98 46.02 -80.19
N ASN A 185 64.53 46.32 -79.01
CA ASN A 185 65.55 47.34 -78.83
C ASN A 185 66.81 47.05 -79.66
N ILE A 186 67.31 45.81 -79.67
CA ILE A 186 68.46 45.40 -80.50
C ILE A 186 68.16 45.63 -81.98
N ARG A 187 66.99 45.20 -82.46
CA ARG A 187 66.58 45.38 -83.85
C ARG A 187 66.51 46.86 -84.25
N TRP A 188 65.93 47.70 -83.38
CA TRP A 188 65.90 49.15 -83.59
C TRP A 188 67.31 49.75 -83.62
N THR A 189 68.18 49.41 -82.68
CA THR A 189 69.57 49.92 -82.66
C THR A 189 70.37 49.49 -83.88
N LEU A 190 70.27 48.22 -84.31
CA LEU A 190 70.90 47.72 -85.53
C LEU A 190 70.37 48.43 -86.79
N ALA A 191 69.05 48.69 -86.86
CA ALA A 191 68.47 49.44 -87.97
C ALA A 191 69.01 50.88 -88.03
N ILE A 192 69.14 51.55 -86.88
CA ILE A 192 69.74 52.89 -86.78
C ILE A 192 71.21 52.85 -87.24
N VAL A 193 72.01 51.91 -86.73
CA VAL A 193 73.43 51.77 -87.10
C VAL A 193 73.60 51.50 -88.60
N SER A 194 72.77 50.62 -89.19
CA SER A 194 72.80 50.32 -90.63
C SER A 194 72.46 51.53 -91.49
N THR A 195 71.47 52.32 -91.07
CA THR A 195 71.09 53.56 -91.76
C THR A 195 72.24 54.58 -91.72
N VAL A 196 72.86 54.78 -90.55
CA VAL A 196 74.03 55.67 -90.39
C VAL A 196 75.21 55.20 -91.23
N CYS A 197 75.52 53.91 -91.20
CA CYS A 197 76.63 53.35 -91.97
C CYS A 197 76.42 53.51 -93.48
N SER A 198 75.19 53.31 -93.96
CA SER A 198 74.80 53.52 -95.38
C SER A 198 74.95 54.98 -95.82
N ILE A 199 74.61 55.93 -94.93
CA ILE A 199 74.83 57.37 -95.18
C ILE A 199 76.34 57.66 -95.28
N GLN A 200 77.16 57.12 -94.37
CA GLN A 200 78.62 57.32 -94.36
C GLN A 200 79.30 56.77 -95.63
N THR A 201 78.99 55.56 -96.07
CA THR A 201 79.52 55.02 -97.34
C THR A 201 79.06 55.85 -98.54
N GLY A 202 77.82 56.34 -98.55
CA GLY A 202 77.33 57.27 -99.56
C GLY A 202 78.15 58.56 -99.63
N VAL A 203 78.45 59.17 -98.47
CA VAL A 203 79.31 60.37 -98.38
C VAL A 203 80.73 60.09 -98.88
N VAL A 204 81.35 58.97 -98.48
CA VAL A 204 82.70 58.59 -98.94
C VAL A 204 82.75 58.40 -100.46
N LEU A 205 81.76 57.70 -101.04
CA LEU A 205 81.65 57.51 -102.48
C LEU A 205 81.45 58.84 -103.23
N ALA A 206 80.67 59.77 -102.67
CA ALA A 206 80.47 61.11 -103.24
C ALA A 206 81.77 61.92 -103.25
N VAL A 207 82.56 61.89 -102.16
CA VAL A 207 83.87 62.55 -102.10
C VAL A 207 84.86 61.93 -103.09
N LEU A 208 84.92 60.61 -103.21
CA LEU A 208 85.79 59.91 -104.18
C LEU A 208 85.44 60.25 -105.64
N ARG A 209 84.15 60.43 -105.95
CA ARG A 209 83.69 60.81 -107.29
C ARG A 209 83.96 62.26 -107.65
N TYR A 210 84.14 63.13 -106.65
CA TYR A 210 84.54 64.53 -106.84
C TYR A 210 86.06 64.71 -106.93
N ALA A 211 86.84 63.68 -106.59
CA ALA A 211 88.30 63.69 -106.61
C ALA A 211 88.92 63.13 -107.91
N HIS A 212 88.10 62.76 -108.89
CA HIS A 212 88.48 62.32 -110.24
C HIS A 212 87.84 63.23 -111.29
#